data_AF-A0A2P2L294-F1
#
_entry.id   AF-A0A2P2L294-F1
#
_cell.length_a   1.000
_cell.length_b   1.000
_cell.length_c   1.000
_cell.angle_alpha   90.00
_cell.angle_beta   90.00
_cell.angle_gamma   90.00
#
_symmetry.space_group_name_H-M   'P 1'
#
loop_
_entity.id
_entity.type
_entity.pdbx_description
1 polymer ?
#
loop_
_entity_poly.entity_id
_entity_poly.type
_entity_poly.pdbx_seq_one_letter_code
_entity_poly.pdbx_strand_id
1 'polypeptide(L)'
;MGLLYGLYVPNWEFEAPSPNLSDYGSSSKIVNCGVRGSLEPPCNAVGLIDRFFLGEDHLYQRPLYRRTEQCSVNSPDYGPPPPNAPGWCSAPFDPEGILSSLMAAVTCFLGLHFGHILVHIKVLLLHALCLIDSLGLLSLTNKLNT
;
A
#
# COMPACT_ATOMS: atom_id res chain seq x y z
N MET A 1 -12.83 -7.48 4.83
CA MET A 1 -12.53 -8.93 4.96
C MET A 1 -13.27 -9.79 3.95
N GLY A 2 -14.58 -9.63 3.74
CA GLY A 2 -15.33 -10.47 2.78
C GLY A 2 -14.78 -10.47 1.35
N LEU A 3 -14.29 -9.33 0.85
CA LEU A 3 -13.71 -9.21 -0.50
C LEU A 3 -12.38 -9.97 -0.66
N LEU A 4 -11.52 -9.99 0.36
CA LEU A 4 -10.21 -10.65 0.31
C LEU A 4 -10.32 -12.17 0.22
N TYR A 5 -11.27 -12.75 0.97
CA TYR A 5 -11.46 -14.21 1.03
C TYR A 5 -12.55 -14.74 0.10
N GLY A 6 -13.51 -13.87 -0.26
CA GLY A 6 -14.65 -14.24 -1.09
C GLY A 6 -14.40 -14.11 -2.59
N LEU A 7 -13.46 -13.26 -3.02
CA LEU A 7 -13.20 -13.04 -4.44
C LEU A 7 -12.46 -14.25 -5.05
N TYR A 8 -12.95 -14.71 -6.20
CA TYR A 8 -12.29 -15.75 -6.99
C TYR A 8 -11.28 -15.13 -7.93
N VAL A 9 -10.05 -15.66 -7.90
CA VAL A 9 -8.96 -15.21 -8.76
C VAL A 9 -8.79 -16.21 -9.91
N PRO A 10 -9.21 -15.86 -11.13
CA PRO A 10 -9.05 -16.73 -12.29
C PRO A 10 -7.57 -16.82 -12.72
N ASN A 11 -7.30 -17.80 -13.58
CA ASN A 11 -6.04 -17.84 -14.32
C ASN A 11 -5.96 -16.63 -15.25
N TRP A 12 -4.76 -16.13 -15.49
CA TRP A 12 -4.52 -14.96 -16.32
C TRP A 12 -3.19 -15.10 -17.05
N GLU A 13 -3.02 -14.33 -18.11
CA GLU A 13 -1.82 -14.33 -18.94
C GLU A 13 -1.18 -12.95 -18.93
N PHE A 14 0.15 -12.90 -19.06
CA PHE A 14 0.90 -11.65 -19.10
C PHE A 14 2.07 -11.77 -20.07
N GLU A 15 2.51 -10.63 -20.58
CA GLU A 15 3.68 -10.55 -21.44
C GLU A 15 4.96 -10.43 -20.60
N ALA A 16 5.84 -11.41 -20.73
CA ALA A 16 7.14 -11.40 -20.09
C ALA A 16 8.25 -11.12 -21.13
N PRO A 17 9.27 -10.32 -20.79
CA PRO A 17 10.48 -10.21 -21.60
C PRO A 17 11.10 -11.60 -21.82
N SER A 18 11.44 -11.92 -23.07
CA SER A 18 12.09 -13.19 -23.39
C SER A 18 13.46 -13.26 -22.71
N PRO A 19 13.87 -14.43 -22.17
CA PRO A 19 15.23 -14.62 -21.67
C PRO A 19 16.27 -14.78 -22.79
N ASN A 20 15.83 -14.92 -24.05
CA ASN A 20 16.70 -15.15 -25.20
C ASN A 20 17.01 -13.81 -25.90
N LEU A 21 18.26 -13.36 -25.78
CA LEU A 21 18.80 -12.13 -26.37
C LEU A 21 18.62 -12.01 -27.91
N SER A 22 18.30 -13.11 -28.59
CA SER A 22 18.17 -13.20 -30.05
C SER A 22 16.76 -12.95 -30.59
N ASP A 23 15.74 -12.92 -29.72
CA ASP A 23 14.35 -12.75 -30.14
C ASP A 23 13.77 -11.54 -29.40
N TYR A 24 13.64 -10.43 -30.13
CA TYR A 24 13.07 -9.16 -29.66
C TYR A 24 11.54 -9.28 -29.53
N GLY A 25 11.08 -10.34 -28.86
CA GLY A 25 9.67 -10.71 -28.72
C GLY A 25 9.29 -10.85 -27.25
N SER A 26 8.10 -10.37 -26.90
CA SER A 26 7.45 -10.74 -25.64
C SER A 26 6.92 -12.16 -25.75
N SER A 27 7.07 -12.96 -24.70
CA SER A 27 6.43 -14.27 -24.60
C SER A 27 5.27 -14.19 -23.63
N SER A 28 4.07 -14.58 -24.07
CA SER A 28 2.93 -14.68 -23.17
C SER A 28 3.13 -15.86 -22.22
N LYS A 29 3.01 -15.62 -20.92
CA LYS A 29 3.07 -16.63 -19.88
C LYS A 29 1.75 -16.66 -19.14
N ILE A 30 1.26 -17.87 -18.85
CA ILE A 30 0.03 -18.08 -18.10
C ILE A 30 0.37 -18.30 -16.62
N VAL A 31 -0.37 -17.64 -15.75
CA VAL A 31 -0.38 -17.84 -14.30
C VAL A 31 -1.61 -18.64 -13.90
N ASN A 32 -1.36 -19.83 -13.35
CA ASN A 32 -2.40 -20.70 -12.83
C ASN A 32 -2.70 -20.34 -11.36
N CYS A 33 -3.84 -19.70 -11.12
CA CYS A 33 -4.34 -19.36 -9.80
C CYS A 33 -5.53 -20.27 -9.45
N GLY A 34 -6.71 -19.97 -10.00
CA GLY A 34 -7.92 -20.79 -9.79
C GLY A 34 -8.35 -20.94 -8.33
N VAL A 35 -8.03 -19.96 -7.48
CA VAL A 35 -8.21 -20.03 -6.01
C VAL A 35 -9.09 -18.91 -5.47
N ARG A 36 -9.61 -19.09 -4.25
CA ARG A 36 -10.25 -18.05 -3.42
C ARG A 36 -9.45 -17.85 -2.14
N GLY A 37 -9.29 -16.60 -1.71
CA GLY A 37 -8.70 -16.28 -0.41
C GLY A 37 -7.22 -16.64 -0.24
N SER A 38 -6.47 -16.88 -1.32
CA SER A 38 -5.01 -16.96 -1.24
C SER A 38 -4.44 -15.59 -0.89
N LEU A 39 -3.48 -15.59 0.02
CA LEU A 39 -2.72 -14.40 0.41
C LEU A 39 -1.40 -14.31 -0.36
N GLU A 40 -0.96 -15.41 -0.98
CA GLU A 40 0.28 -15.45 -1.73
C GLU A 40 0.16 -14.68 -3.06
N PRO A 41 1.16 -13.86 -3.41
CA PRO A 41 1.25 -13.29 -4.73
C PRO A 41 1.61 -14.37 -5.77
N PRO A 42 1.19 -14.20 -7.04
CA PRO A 42 0.35 -13.13 -7.57
C PRO A 42 -1.16 -13.45 -7.54
N CYS A 43 -1.58 -14.52 -6.87
CA CYS A 43 -2.93 -15.09 -6.94
C CYS A 43 -3.89 -14.57 -5.86
N ASN A 44 -3.56 -13.47 -5.20
CA ASN A 44 -4.40 -12.87 -4.19
C ASN A 44 -5.46 -11.92 -4.78
N ALA A 45 -6.50 -11.65 -4.01
CA ALA A 45 -7.63 -10.81 -4.43
C ALA A 45 -7.23 -9.35 -4.69
N VAL A 46 -6.25 -8.82 -3.94
CA VAL A 46 -5.75 -7.45 -4.09
C VAL A 46 -5.10 -7.27 -5.46
N GLY A 47 -4.19 -8.18 -5.84
CA GLY A 47 -3.52 -8.17 -7.12
C GLY A 47 -4.47 -8.38 -8.31
N LEU A 48 -5.61 -9.06 -8.13
CA LEU A 48 -6.67 -9.09 -9.14
C LEU A 48 -7.30 -7.71 -9.34
N ILE A 49 -7.61 -7.02 -8.25
CA ILE A 49 -8.20 -5.67 -8.27
C ILE A 49 -7.21 -4.68 -8.90
N ASP A 50 -5.94 -4.74 -8.51
CA ASP A 50 -4.90 -3.87 -9.08
C ASP A 50 -4.74 -4.07 -10.58
N ARG A 51 -4.70 -5.33 -11.06
CA ARG A 51 -4.67 -5.64 -12.50
C ARG A 51 -5.91 -5.14 -13.23
N PHE A 52 -7.08 -5.23 -12.61
CA PHE A 52 -8.33 -4.79 -13.23
C PHE A 52 -8.43 -3.26 -13.36
N PHE A 53 -7.98 -2.51 -12.34
CA PHE A 53 -8.12 -1.05 -12.32
C PHE A 53 -6.90 -0.30 -12.85
N LEU A 54 -5.68 -0.73 -12.50
CA LEU A 54 -4.43 -0.07 -12.89
C LEU A 54 -3.88 -0.62 -14.20
N GLY A 55 -4.19 -1.88 -14.53
CA GLY A 55 -3.63 -2.58 -15.69
C GLY A 55 -2.22 -3.12 -15.44
N GLU A 56 -1.85 -4.15 -16.20
CA GLU A 56 -0.60 -4.91 -16.03
C GLU A 56 0.68 -4.07 -16.16
N ASP A 57 0.65 -3.05 -17.03
CA ASP A 57 1.78 -2.14 -17.27
C ASP A 57 2.11 -1.27 -16.06
N HIS A 58 1.12 -0.97 -15.22
CA HIS A 58 1.30 -0.13 -14.04
C HIS A 58 1.81 -0.92 -12.83
N LEU A 59 1.66 -2.24 -12.83
CA LEU A 59 2.18 -3.07 -11.74
C LEU A 59 3.70 -3.14 -11.81
N TYR A 60 4.30 -3.38 -10.64
CA TYR A 60 5.74 -3.45 -10.52
C TYR A 60 6.29 -4.69 -11.24
N GLN A 61 7.08 -4.46 -12.29
CA GLN A 61 7.61 -5.50 -13.19
C GLN A 61 8.75 -6.34 -12.58
N ARG A 62 9.28 -5.94 -11.42
CA ARG A 62 10.37 -6.64 -10.71
C ARG A 62 10.01 -6.89 -9.24
N PRO A 63 8.93 -7.64 -8.95
CA PRO A 63 8.42 -7.80 -7.61
C PRO A 63 9.38 -8.53 -6.67
N LEU A 64 9.24 -8.26 -5.37
CA LEU A 64 10.12 -8.77 -4.32
C LEU A 64 10.17 -10.31 -4.27
N TYR A 65 9.07 -11.00 -4.61
CA TYR A 65 9.06 -12.46 -4.61
C TYR A 65 9.99 -13.08 -5.64
N ARG A 66 10.52 -12.32 -6.60
CA ARG A 66 11.57 -12.80 -7.53
C ARG A 66 12.85 -13.19 -6.79
N ARG A 67 13.06 -12.69 -5.58
CA ARG A 67 14.20 -13.03 -4.71
C ARG A 67 14.00 -14.32 -3.92
N THR A 68 12.80 -14.91 -3.95
CA THR A 68 12.51 -16.15 -3.21
C THR A 68 13.26 -17.34 -3.80
N GLU A 69 13.49 -18.38 -3.00
CA GLU A 69 14.19 -19.61 -3.42
C GLU A 69 13.54 -20.29 -4.63
N GLN A 70 12.23 -20.12 -4.81
CA GLN A 70 11.50 -20.68 -5.96
C GLN A 70 11.82 -19.95 -7.28
N CYS A 71 12.26 -18.69 -7.18
CA CYS A 71 12.43 -17.78 -8.31
C CYS A 71 13.87 -17.29 -8.51
N SER A 72 14.79 -17.54 -7.57
CA SER A 72 16.20 -17.14 -7.65
C SER A 72 17.12 -18.21 -7.06
N VAL A 73 18.11 -18.64 -7.84
CA VAL A 73 19.19 -19.51 -7.36
C VAL A 73 20.12 -18.83 -6.35
N ASN A 74 20.14 -17.49 -6.32
CA ASN A 74 20.95 -16.68 -5.41
C ASN A 74 20.14 -16.16 -4.22
N SER A 75 18.95 -16.72 -3.96
CA SER A 75 18.09 -16.32 -2.82
C SER A 75 18.91 -16.22 -1.52
N PRO A 76 18.75 -15.14 -0.74
CA PRO A 76 17.71 -14.12 -0.81
C PRO A 76 18.01 -12.97 -1.78
N ASP A 77 19.06 -13.05 -2.59
CA ASP A 77 19.39 -12.03 -3.58
C ASP A 77 18.79 -12.35 -4.96
N TYR A 78 18.80 -11.37 -5.85
CA TYR A 78 18.40 -11.56 -7.23
C TYR A 78 19.38 -12.48 -7.96
N GLY A 79 18.83 -13.35 -8.78
CA GLY A 79 19.57 -14.32 -9.56
C GLY A 79 18.72 -14.83 -10.72
N PRO A 80 19.31 -15.62 -11.62
CA PRO A 80 18.54 -16.29 -12.66
C PRO A 80 17.52 -17.26 -12.02
N PRO A 81 16.34 -17.43 -12.65
CA PRO A 81 15.36 -18.40 -12.18
C PRO A 81 15.92 -19.83 -12.29
N PRO A 82 15.65 -20.71 -11.31
CA PRO A 82 16.02 -22.11 -11.40
C PRO A 82 15.35 -22.78 -12.62
N PRO A 83 15.90 -23.89 -13.15
CA PRO A 83 15.39 -24.55 -14.35
C PRO A 83 13.93 -25.03 -14.24
N ASN A 84 13.42 -25.21 -13.03
CA ASN A 84 12.03 -25.60 -12.75
C ASN A 84 11.23 -24.47 -12.06
N ALA A 85 11.60 -23.20 -12.28
CA ALA A 85 10.89 -22.08 -11.70
C ALA A 85 9.45 -22.01 -12.23
N PRO A 86 8.46 -21.70 -11.36
CA PRO A 86 7.09 -21.54 -11.80
C PRO A 86 6.92 -20.29 -12.66
N GLY A 87 5.99 -20.33 -13.62
CA GLY A 87 5.78 -19.25 -14.60
C GLY A 87 5.44 -17.89 -13.98
N TRP A 88 4.87 -17.88 -12.78
CA TRP A 88 4.52 -16.66 -12.04
C TRP A 88 5.73 -15.89 -11.48
N CYS A 89 6.94 -16.47 -11.45
CA CYS A 89 8.15 -15.76 -10.98
C CYS A 89 8.47 -14.48 -11.78
N SER A 90 8.00 -14.41 -13.02
CA SER A 90 8.14 -13.23 -13.89
C SER A 90 6.92 -12.32 -13.87
N ALA A 91 5.83 -12.69 -13.20
CA ALA A 91 4.59 -11.92 -13.22
C ALA A 91 4.81 -10.52 -12.60
N PRO A 92 4.11 -9.49 -13.10
CA PRO A 92 4.09 -8.19 -12.45
C PRO A 92 3.20 -8.22 -11.19
N PHE A 93 3.59 -7.49 -10.15
CA PHE A 93 2.82 -7.43 -8.90
C PHE A 93 3.18 -6.19 -8.09
N ASP A 94 2.17 -5.46 -7.61
CA ASP A 94 2.32 -4.26 -6.80
C ASP A 94 1.87 -4.54 -5.36
N PRO A 95 2.77 -4.43 -4.36
CA PRO A 95 2.40 -4.63 -2.95
C PRO A 95 1.58 -3.47 -2.36
N GLU A 96 1.60 -2.28 -2.95
CA GLU A 96 0.83 -1.13 -2.47
C GLU A 96 -0.51 -1.05 -3.21
N GLY A 97 -0.46 -1.04 -4.53
CA GLY A 97 -1.66 -1.07 -5.37
C GLY A 97 -2.65 0.06 -5.09
N ILE A 98 -3.86 -0.07 -5.61
CA ILE A 98 -4.90 0.96 -5.50
C ILE A 98 -5.53 0.99 -4.09
N LEU A 99 -5.65 -0.17 -3.46
CA LEU A 99 -6.30 -0.30 -2.16
C LEU A 99 -5.47 0.31 -1.03
N SER A 100 -4.15 0.09 -0.99
CA SER A 100 -3.27 0.76 -0.01
C SER A 100 -3.27 2.26 -0.25
N SER A 101 -3.12 2.70 -1.51
CA SER A 101 -3.11 4.11 -1.90
C SER A 101 -4.38 4.85 -1.46
N LEU A 102 -5.55 4.25 -1.68
CA LEU A 102 -6.83 4.82 -1.25
C LEU A 102 -6.92 4.91 0.27
N MET A 103 -6.54 3.85 0.99
CA MET A 103 -6.56 3.84 2.45
C MET A 103 -5.59 4.89 3.04
N ALA A 104 -4.40 5.04 2.44
CA ALA A 104 -3.42 6.04 2.81
C ALA A 104 -3.97 7.46 2.59
N ALA A 105 -4.60 7.72 1.44
CA ALA A 105 -5.23 9.00 1.16
C ALA A 105 -6.33 9.33 2.18
N VAL A 106 -7.25 8.39 2.45
CA VAL A 106 -8.33 8.58 3.44
C VAL A 106 -7.75 8.85 4.84
N THR A 107 -6.76 8.06 5.26
CA THR A 107 -6.12 8.21 6.57
C THR A 107 -5.41 9.57 6.68
N CYS A 108 -4.77 10.02 5.61
CA CYS A 108 -4.14 11.34 5.54
C CYS A 108 -5.18 12.46 5.74
N PHE A 109 -6.30 12.42 5.01
CA PHE A 109 -7.38 13.40 5.18
C PHE A 109 -7.97 13.40 6.58
N LEU A 110 -8.22 12.23 7.17
CA LEU A 110 -8.70 12.13 8.54
C LEU A 110 -7.69 12.75 9.52
N GLY A 111 -6.40 12.43 9.38
CA GLY A 111 -5.33 13.02 10.18
C GLY A 111 -5.26 14.54 10.06
N LEU A 112 -5.39 15.08 8.85
CA LEU A 112 -5.45 16.53 8.60
C LEU A 112 -6.66 17.18 9.28
N HIS A 113 -7.84 16.55 9.19
CA HIS A 113 -9.05 17.05 9.86
C HIS A 113 -8.89 17.08 11.38
N PHE A 114 -8.37 16.03 11.99
CA PHE A 114 -8.10 16.01 13.43
C PHE A 114 -7.02 17.03 13.82
N GLY A 115 -5.98 17.18 13.02
CA GLY A 115 -4.96 18.21 13.22
C GLY A 115 -5.54 19.62 13.23
N HIS A 116 -6.42 19.94 12.27
CA HIS A 116 -7.09 21.23 12.20
C HIS A 116 -7.97 21.50 13.44
N ILE A 117 -8.74 20.51 13.89
CA ILE A 117 -9.57 20.61 15.10
C ILE A 117 -8.70 20.82 16.35
N LEU A 118 -7.60 20.09 16.48
CA LEU A 118 -6.67 20.21 17.60
C LEU A 118 -6.03 21.60 17.70
N VAL A 119 -5.64 22.20 16.57
CA VAL A 119 -5.14 23.58 16.53
C VAL A 119 -6.22 24.55 17.02
N HIS A 120 -7.46 24.39 16.57
CA HIS A 120 -8.56 25.26 16.97
C HIS A 120 -8.88 25.15 18.47
N ILE A 121 -8.81 23.94 19.04
CA ILE A 121 -8.98 23.71 20.49
C ILE A 121 -7.81 24.30 21.27
N LYS A 122 -6.57 24.17 20.79
CA LYS A 122 -5.39 24.74 21.45
C LYS A 122 -5.48 26.27 21.54
N VAL A 123 -5.93 26.93 20.48
CA VAL A 123 -6.14 28.39 20.48
C VAL A 123 -7.24 28.79 21.46
N LEU A 124 -8.33 28.03 21.54
CA LEU A 124 -9.40 28.26 22.51
C LEU A 124 -8.92 28.07 23.96
N LEU A 125 -8.15 27.02 24.22
CA LEU A 125 -7.59 26.73 25.54
C LEU A 125 -6.58 27.80 25.98
N LEU A 126 -5.72 28.25 25.07
CA LEU A 126 -4.75 29.32 25.33
C LEU A 126 -5.46 30.65 25.64
N HIS A 127 -6.51 30.99 24.89
CA HIS A 127 -7.35 32.15 25.19
C HIS A 127 -8.02 32.04 26.55
N ALA A 128 -8.58 30.87 26.89
CA ALA A 128 -9.21 30.65 28.18
C ALA A 128 -8.23 30.79 29.35
N LEU A 129 -7.02 30.23 29.24
CA LEU A 129 -5.95 30.40 30.24
C LEU A 129 -5.56 31.87 30.42
N CYS A 130 -5.38 32.59 29.31
CA CYS A 130 -5.03 34.01 29.36
C CYS A 130 -6.11 34.87 30.03
N LEU A 131 -7.39 34.55 29.82
CA LEU A 131 -8.52 35.19 30.51
C LEU A 131 -8.54 34.89 32.01
N ILE A 132 -8.23 33.66 32.41
CA ILE A 132 -8.19 33.27 33.84
C ILE A 132 -7.05 34.02 34.56
N ASP A 133 -5.87 34.10 33.95
CA ASP A 133 -4.72 34.81 34.55
C ASP A 133 -4.98 36.32 34.66
N SER A 134 -5.59 36.93 33.65
CA SER A 134 -5.92 38.35 33.67
C SER A 134 -7.05 38.70 34.66
N LEU A 135 -8.07 37.85 34.80
CA LEU A 135 -9.08 37.98 35.87
C LEU A 135 -8.48 37.79 37.27
N GLY A 136 -7.56 36.84 37.42
CA GLY A 136 -6.82 36.60 38.66
C GLY A 136 -5.98 37.82 39.08
N LEU A 137 -5.26 38.42 38.14
CA LEU A 137 -4.51 39.67 38.38
C LEU A 137 -5.44 40.82 38.77
N LEU A 138 -6.57 40.99 38.06
CA LEU A 138 -7.54 42.06 38.34
C LEU A 138 -8.14 41.92 39.76
N SER A 139 -8.42 40.69 40.18
CA SER A 139 -8.90 40.41 41.53
C SER A 139 -7.85 40.71 42.61
N LEU A 140 -6.56 40.55 42.30
CA LEU A 140 -5.46 40.87 43.22
C LEU A 140 -5.23 42.38 43.35
N THR A 141 -5.26 43.11 42.24
CA THR A 141 -5.11 44.58 42.26
C THR A 141 -6.24 45.26 43.02
N ASN A 142 -7.47 44.76 42.88
CA ASN A 142 -8.62 45.28 43.63
C ASN A 142 -8.52 45.02 45.14
N LYS A 143 -7.81 43.97 45.56
CA LYS A 143 -7.63 43.62 46.98
C LYS A 143 -6.46 44.36 47.65
N LEU A 144 -5.52 44.89 46.86
CA LEU A 144 -4.40 45.72 47.32
C LEU A 144 -4.76 47.21 47.46
N ASN A 145 -5.85 47.65 46.81
CA ASN A 145 -6.33 49.04 46.83
C ASN A 145 -7.44 49.30 47.88
N THR A 146 -7.74 48.31 48.73
CA THR A 146 -8.64 48.40 49.89
C THR A 146 -7.85 48.19 51.17
#